data_AF-A0A2H0D861-F1
#
_entry.id   AF-A0A2H0D861-F1
#
_cell.length_a   1.000
_cell.length_b   1.000
_cell.length_c   1.000
_cell.angle_alpha   90.00
_cell.angle_beta   90.00
_cell.angle_gamma   90.00
#
_symmetry.space_group_name_H-M   'P 1'
#
loop_
_entity.id
_entity.type
_entity.pdbx_description
1 polymer ?
#
loop_
_entity_poly.entity_id
_entity_poly.type
_entity_poly.pdbx_seq_one_letter_code
_entity_poly.pdbx_strand_id
1 'polypeptide(L)'
;MNYMKPKNINIQGFSLIEVLVSLIILSIGLLGLMSVLLLSIQGNNNSNLRTQATIAAYDMSERIRANIPGFKAGKYNAITTTTAGADCTTCSTSDLAKKDIFEWHKYLADNLPEGKGSVLPATNADDGLDITVFWKESDKSGSSKEKQFILRVRNI
;
A
#
# COMPACT_ATOMS: atom_id res chain seq x y z
N MET A 1 7.18 -40.91 -71.97
CA MET A 1 7.85 -40.57 -70.69
C MET A 1 7.84 -39.05 -70.56
N ASN A 2 6.83 -38.47 -69.90
CA ASN A 2 6.69 -37.01 -69.83
C ASN A 2 7.57 -36.45 -68.70
N TYR A 3 8.56 -35.63 -69.06
CA TYR A 3 9.42 -34.94 -68.11
C TYR A 3 8.70 -33.71 -67.55
N MET A 4 8.41 -33.72 -66.24
CA MET A 4 7.85 -32.58 -65.52
C MET A 4 8.95 -31.55 -65.27
N LYS A 5 8.81 -30.38 -65.90
CA LYS A 5 9.78 -29.28 -65.81
C LYS A 5 9.71 -28.69 -64.39
N PRO A 6 10.84 -28.58 -63.66
CA PRO A 6 10.83 -28.06 -62.30
C PRO A 6 10.39 -26.59 -62.29
N LYS A 7 9.46 -26.27 -61.39
CA LYS A 7 8.97 -24.90 -61.17
C LYS A 7 10.06 -24.12 -60.44
N ASN A 8 10.64 -23.10 -61.07
CA ASN A 8 11.61 -22.22 -60.43
C ASN A 8 10.91 -21.43 -59.31
N ILE A 9 11.23 -21.74 -58.05
CA ILE A 9 10.77 -20.98 -56.89
C ILE A 9 11.79 -19.86 -56.69
N ASN A 10 11.44 -18.64 -57.11
CA ASN A 10 12.23 -17.45 -56.77
C ASN A 10 12.07 -17.18 -55.27
N ILE A 11 13.10 -17.51 -54.49
CA ILE A 11 13.22 -17.06 -53.11
C ILE A 11 13.68 -15.59 -53.18
N GLN A 12 12.75 -14.67 -52.95
CA GLN A 12 13.11 -13.26 -52.75
C GLN A 12 13.80 -13.16 -51.39
N GLY A 13 15.10 -12.84 -51.38
CA GLY A 13 15.85 -12.62 -50.14
C GLY A 13 15.37 -11.35 -49.44
N PHE A 14 15.26 -11.41 -48.11
CA PHE A 14 15.00 -10.23 -47.27
C PHE A 14 16.01 -9.13 -47.58
N SER A 15 15.51 -7.92 -47.84
CA SER A 15 16.39 -6.77 -48.03
C SER A 15 16.94 -6.32 -46.69
N LEU A 16 18.22 -5.93 -46.62
CA LEU A 16 18.87 -5.44 -45.38
C LEU A 16 18.13 -4.24 -44.76
N ILE A 17 17.44 -3.46 -45.59
CA ILE A 17 16.59 -2.35 -45.16
C ILE A 17 15.36 -2.82 -44.35
N GLU A 18 14.81 -3.99 -44.65
CA GLU A 18 13.62 -4.54 -43.99
C GLU A 18 13.94 -4.95 -42.55
N VAL A 19 15.12 -5.53 -42.34
CA VAL A 19 15.64 -5.86 -41.00
C VAL A 19 15.91 -4.57 -40.21
N LEU A 20 16.48 -3.55 -40.84
CA LEU A 20 16.77 -2.27 -40.19
C LEU A 20 15.48 -1.55 -39.76
N VAL A 21 14.48 -1.51 -40.63
CA VAL A 21 13.15 -0.96 -40.29
C VAL A 21 12.50 -1.76 -39.18
N SER A 22 12.58 -3.09 -39.22
CA SER A 22 12.05 -3.97 -38.16
C SER A 22 12.69 -3.69 -36.80
N LEU A 23 14.02 -3.49 -36.76
CA LEU A 23 14.74 -3.16 -35.53
C LEU A 23 14.35 -1.79 -34.97
N ILE A 24 14.11 -0.80 -35.84
CA ILE A 24 13.63 0.53 -35.41
C ILE A 24 12.24 0.41 -34.78
N ILE A 25 11.31 -0.27 -35.44
CA ILE A 25 9.95 -0.48 -34.92
C ILE A 25 9.98 -1.24 -33.59
N LEU A 26 10.79 -2.30 -33.50
CA LEU A 26 10.98 -3.06 -32.26
C LEU A 26 11.52 -2.18 -31.14
N SER A 27 12.52 -1.35 -31.43
CA SER A 27 13.14 -0.46 -30.44
C SER A 27 12.14 0.55 -29.89
N ILE A 28 11.31 1.15 -30.75
CA ILE A 28 10.23 2.06 -30.33
C ILE A 28 9.19 1.31 -29.49
N GLY A 29 8.83 0.08 -29.88
CA GLY A 29 7.93 -0.77 -29.13
C GLY A 29 8.43 -1.07 -27.71
N LEU A 30 9.72 -1.38 -27.55
CA LEU A 30 10.33 -1.66 -26.25
C LEU A 30 10.35 -0.43 -25.33
N LEU A 31 10.59 0.78 -25.86
CA LEU A 31 10.49 2.02 -25.07
C LEU A 31 9.06 2.27 -24.57
N GLY A 32 8.06 1.97 -25.41
CA GLY A 32 6.66 2.01 -25.02
C GLY A 32 6.33 1.03 -23.88
N LEU A 33 6.83 -0.20 -23.97
CA LEU A 33 6.63 -1.23 -22.95
C LEU A 33 7.27 -0.86 -21.61
N MET A 34 8.48 -0.29 -21.62
CA MET A 34 9.15 0.14 -20.39
C MET A 34 8.34 1.22 -19.67
N SER A 35 7.72 2.14 -20.41
CA SER A 35 6.84 3.16 -19.83
C SER A 35 5.67 2.51 -19.07
N VAL A 36 5.01 1.51 -19.65
CA VAL A 36 3.93 0.78 -18.99
C VAL A 36 4.43 0.00 -17.77
N LEU A 37 5.60 -0.66 -17.88
CA LEU A 37 6.19 -1.41 -16.77
C LEU A 37 6.45 -0.52 -15.54
N LEU A 38 6.98 0.69 -15.75
CA LEU A 38 7.20 1.65 -14.67
C LEU A 38 5.89 2.04 -13.98
N LEU A 39 4.81 2.23 -14.75
CA LEU A 39 3.48 2.50 -14.19
C LEU A 39 2.96 1.32 -13.36
N SER A 40 3.18 0.10 -13.82
CA SER A 40 2.80 -1.11 -13.09
C SER A 40 3.55 -1.24 -11.76
N ILE A 41 4.86 -0.98 -11.75
CA ILE A 41 5.68 -1.02 -10.53
C ILE A 41 5.19 0.02 -9.51
N GLN A 42 4.97 1.27 -9.96
CA GLN A 42 4.46 2.32 -9.08
C GLN A 42 3.07 2.00 -8.53
N GLY A 43 2.17 1.50 -9.39
CA GLY A 43 0.83 1.08 -8.97
C GLY A 43 0.87 -0.06 -7.95
N ASN A 44 1.76 -1.03 -8.14
CA ASN A 44 1.96 -2.12 -7.20
C ASN A 44 2.47 -1.62 -5.84
N ASN A 45 3.43 -0.71 -5.84
CA ASN A 45 3.95 -0.10 -4.61
C ASN A 45 2.86 0.64 -3.83
N ASN A 46 2.07 1.49 -4.50
CA ASN A 46 0.97 2.20 -3.85
C ASN A 46 -0.10 1.23 -3.33
N SER A 47 -0.41 0.17 -4.07
CA SER A 47 -1.34 -0.87 -3.60
C SER A 47 -0.79 -1.63 -2.39
N ASN A 48 0.51 -1.85 -2.31
CA ASN A 48 1.15 -2.47 -1.15
C ASN A 48 1.04 -1.54 0.08
N LEU A 49 1.36 -0.25 -0.06
CA LEU A 49 1.21 0.74 1.02
C LEU A 49 -0.22 0.81 1.56
N ARG A 50 -1.22 0.83 0.67
CA ARG A 50 -2.63 0.79 1.08
C ARG A 50 -2.96 -0.48 1.84
N THR A 51 -2.42 -1.63 1.42
CA THR A 51 -2.61 -2.91 2.11
C THR A 51 -2.01 -2.86 3.52
N GLN A 52 -0.78 -2.34 3.66
CA GLN A 52 -0.12 -2.17 4.96
C GLN A 52 -0.89 -1.24 5.88
N ALA A 53 -1.40 -0.12 5.36
CA ALA A 53 -2.23 0.81 6.12
C ALA A 53 -3.55 0.18 6.60
N THR A 54 -4.20 -0.61 5.74
CA THR A 54 -5.41 -1.36 6.11
C THR A 54 -5.11 -2.40 7.19
N ILE A 55 -4.03 -3.18 7.05
CA ILE A 55 -3.59 -4.15 8.07
C ILE A 55 -3.33 -3.44 9.40
N ALA A 56 -2.63 -2.31 9.39
CA ALA A 56 -2.34 -1.54 10.60
C ALA A 56 -3.61 -1.01 11.28
N ALA A 57 -4.62 -0.60 10.52
CA ALA A 57 -5.89 -0.16 11.08
C ALA A 57 -6.64 -1.33 11.76
N TYR A 58 -6.65 -2.50 11.12
CA TYR A 58 -7.23 -3.71 11.71
C TYR A 58 -6.45 -4.18 12.94
N ASP A 59 -5.11 -4.15 12.92
CA ASP A 59 -4.28 -4.48 14.08
C ASP A 59 -4.66 -3.63 15.30
N MET A 60 -4.80 -2.32 15.11
CA MET A 60 -5.25 -1.44 16.19
C MET A 60 -6.67 -1.76 16.67
N SER A 61 -7.58 -2.13 15.76
CA SER A 61 -8.93 -2.53 16.15
C SER A 61 -8.95 -3.80 17.01
N GLU A 62 -8.07 -4.76 16.69
CA GLU A 62 -7.95 -6.00 17.46
C GLU A 62 -7.29 -5.76 18.81
N ARG A 63 -6.30 -4.86 18.90
CA ARG A 63 -5.72 -4.40 20.19
C ARG A 63 -6.77 -3.76 21.10
N ILE A 64 -7.61 -2.89 20.54
CA ILE A 64 -8.74 -2.28 21.28
C ILE A 64 -9.71 -3.37 21.76
N ARG A 65 -10.02 -4.36 20.91
CA ARG A 65 -10.87 -5.51 21.28
C ARG A 65 -10.25 -6.39 22.35
N ALA A 66 -8.92 -6.54 22.37
CA ALA A 66 -8.22 -7.30 23.41
C ALA A 66 -8.26 -6.59 24.78
N ASN A 67 -8.41 -5.26 24.81
CA ASN A 67 -8.46 -4.45 26.02
C ASN A 67 -9.82 -3.72 26.18
N ILE A 68 -10.92 -4.47 26.16
CA ILE A 68 -12.29 -3.94 26.38
C ILE A 68 -12.39 -3.07 27.65
N PRO A 69 -11.81 -3.43 28.81
CA PRO A 69 -11.88 -2.58 29.99
C PRO A 69 -11.18 -1.22 29.79
N GLY A 70 -10.05 -1.19 29.07
CA GLY A 70 -9.36 0.04 28.70
C GLY A 70 -10.17 0.89 27.70
N PHE A 71 -10.80 0.24 26.72
CA PHE A 71 -11.73 0.89 25.78
C PHE A 71 -12.91 1.56 26.51
N LYS A 72 -13.59 0.83 27.40
CA LYS A 72 -14.71 1.36 28.20
C LYS A 72 -14.27 2.49 29.15
N ALA A 73 -13.03 2.44 29.62
CA ALA A 73 -12.42 3.50 30.43
C ALA A 73 -11.86 4.67 29.58
N GLY A 74 -12.08 4.69 28.26
CA GLY A 74 -11.69 5.77 27.35
C GLY A 74 -10.18 5.87 27.11
N LYS A 75 -9.40 4.82 27.37
CA LYS A 75 -7.92 4.84 27.26
C LYS A 75 -7.41 4.90 25.82
N TYR A 76 -8.28 4.63 24.84
CA TYR A 76 -7.99 4.77 23.41
C TYR A 76 -8.65 6.01 22.80
N ASN A 77 -9.27 6.88 23.61
CA ASN A 77 -9.90 8.09 23.10
C ASN A 77 -8.83 9.16 22.84
N ALA A 78 -8.93 9.83 21.70
CA ALA A 78 -8.08 10.96 21.33
C ALA A 78 -6.58 10.63 21.18
N ILE A 79 -6.27 9.50 20.56
CA ILE A 79 -4.90 9.17 20.16
C ILE A 79 -4.55 9.99 18.92
N THR A 80 -3.62 10.94 19.02
CA THR A 80 -3.17 11.77 17.90
C THR A 80 -1.65 11.83 17.76
N THR A 81 -0.93 11.45 18.81
CA THR A 81 0.53 11.48 18.88
C THR A 81 1.05 10.23 19.56
N THR A 82 2.31 9.90 19.31
CA THR A 82 2.99 8.79 19.96
C THR A 82 3.12 9.06 21.45
N THR A 83 2.60 8.13 22.26
CA THR A 83 2.78 8.15 23.71
C THR A 83 4.05 7.40 24.08
N ALA A 84 4.65 7.72 25.22
CA ALA A 84 5.77 6.94 25.73
C ALA A 84 5.30 5.49 25.99
N GLY A 85 6.01 4.51 25.44
CA GLY A 85 5.74 3.10 25.68
C GLY A 85 5.77 2.79 27.17
N ALA A 86 4.77 2.04 27.65
CA ALA A 86 4.73 1.60 29.03
C ALA A 86 5.35 0.21 29.17
N ASP A 87 6.23 0.04 30.16
CA ASP A 87 6.76 -1.28 30.52
C ASP A 87 5.67 -2.09 31.22
N CYS A 88 5.26 -3.17 30.55
CA CYS A 88 4.11 -3.97 30.94
C CYS A 88 4.54 -5.10 31.91
N THR A 89 5.17 -4.74 33.03
CA THR A 89 5.53 -5.68 34.12
C THR A 89 4.37 -5.91 35.08
N THR A 90 3.54 -4.89 35.31
CA THR A 90 2.23 -4.97 35.98
C THR A 90 1.19 -4.29 35.10
N CYS A 91 0.78 -4.94 34.01
CA CYS A 91 -0.06 -4.36 32.97
C CYS A 91 -1.44 -3.94 33.48
N SER A 92 -1.61 -2.67 33.88
CA SER A 92 -2.94 -2.10 34.01
C SER A 92 -3.56 -1.93 32.62
N THR A 93 -4.89 -1.81 32.55
CA THR A 93 -5.61 -1.56 31.29
C THR A 93 -5.18 -0.24 30.62
N SER A 94 -4.68 0.72 31.41
CA SER A 94 -4.13 1.97 30.91
C SER A 94 -2.70 1.82 30.37
N ASP A 95 -1.88 0.95 30.97
CA ASP A 95 -0.50 0.72 30.52
C ASP A 95 -0.49 -0.13 29.26
N LEU A 96 -1.40 -1.11 29.17
CA LEU A 96 -1.61 -1.89 27.96
C LEU A 96 -2.00 -0.98 26.78
N ALA A 97 -2.92 -0.03 26.99
CA ALA A 97 -3.29 0.93 25.95
C ALA A 97 -2.12 1.81 25.48
N LYS A 98 -1.28 2.32 26.40
CA LYS A 98 -0.07 3.09 26.04
C LYS A 98 0.92 2.25 25.23
N LYS A 99 1.13 1.00 25.64
CA LYS A 99 1.99 0.07 24.91
C LYS A 99 1.46 -0.20 23.50
N ASP A 100 0.16 -0.47 23.36
CA ASP A 100 -0.48 -0.67 22.05
C ASP A 100 -0.30 0.53 21.14
N ILE A 101 -0.55 1.74 21.66
CA ILE A 101 -0.38 2.99 20.90
C ILE A 101 1.06 3.16 20.44
N PHE A 102 2.02 2.93 21.33
CA PHE A 102 3.44 3.06 21.02
C PHE A 102 3.89 2.06 19.96
N GLU A 103 3.55 0.78 20.11
CA GLU A 103 3.88 -0.27 19.14
C GLU A 103 3.23 -0.01 17.79
N TRP A 104 1.97 0.40 17.79
CA TRP A 104 1.23 0.72 16.57
C TRP A 104 1.82 1.92 15.83
N HIS A 105 2.12 3.02 16.53
CA HIS A 105 2.77 4.18 15.91
C HIS A 105 4.18 3.86 15.43
N LYS A 106 4.93 3.02 16.15
CA LYS A 106 6.23 2.54 15.70
C LYS A 106 6.10 1.73 14.41
N TYR A 107 5.15 0.80 14.35
CA TYR A 107 4.87 0.03 13.14
C TYR A 107 4.56 0.94 11.94
N LEU A 108 3.72 1.95 12.14
CA LEU A 108 3.38 2.91 11.09
C LEU A 108 4.60 3.71 10.61
N ALA A 109 5.45 4.17 11.53
CA ALA A 109 6.67 4.89 11.19
C ALA A 109 7.69 4.03 10.44
N ASP A 110 7.79 2.74 10.79
CA ASP A 110 8.76 1.81 10.20
C ASP A 110 8.30 1.26 8.84
N ASN A 111 6.99 1.16 8.59
CA ASN A 111 6.45 0.46 7.42
C ASN A 111 5.73 1.36 6.39
N LEU A 112 5.39 2.60 6.75
CA LEU A 112 4.69 3.52 5.85
C LEU A 112 5.48 4.83 5.68
N PRO A 113 5.61 5.36 4.44
CA PRO A 113 6.21 6.67 4.21
C PRO A 113 5.41 7.77 4.93
N GLU A 114 6.06 8.43 5.89
CA GLU A 114 5.43 9.41 6.78
C GLU A 114 4.16 8.88 7.48
N GLY A 115 4.19 7.58 7.82
CA GLY A 115 3.09 6.88 8.47
C GLY A 115 2.67 7.53 9.79
N LYS A 116 1.39 7.88 9.91
CA LYS A 116 0.80 8.39 11.15
C LYS A 116 -0.54 7.70 11.41
N GLY A 117 -0.94 7.67 12.67
CA GLY A 117 -2.18 7.04 13.08
C GLY A 117 -2.92 7.86 14.11
N SER A 118 -4.24 7.94 14.01
CA SER A 118 -5.09 8.52 15.05
C SER A 118 -6.26 7.61 15.40
N VAL A 119 -6.73 7.71 16.64
CA VAL A 119 -7.96 7.08 17.10
C VAL A 119 -8.80 8.16 17.77
N LEU A 120 -9.93 8.48 17.16
CA LEU A 120 -10.84 9.50 17.62
C LEU A 120 -12.22 8.88 17.86
N PRO A 121 -13.02 9.42 18.80
CA PRO A 121 -14.43 9.10 18.85
C PRO A 121 -15.08 9.35 17.49
N ALA A 122 -15.98 8.44 17.08
CA ALA A 122 -16.84 8.71 15.93
C ALA A 122 -17.70 9.96 16.19
N THR A 123 -18.32 10.50 15.14
CA THR A 123 -19.09 11.76 15.19
C THR A 123 -20.11 11.81 16.33
N ASN A 124 -20.64 10.65 16.72
CA ASN A 124 -21.28 10.45 18.01
C ASN A 124 -20.43 9.49 18.84
N ALA A 125 -20.16 9.81 20.11
CA ALA A 125 -19.32 8.97 20.98
C ALA A 125 -19.90 7.55 21.18
N ASP A 126 -21.21 7.39 21.04
CA ASP A 126 -21.91 6.10 21.12
C ASP A 126 -21.71 5.21 19.87
N ASP A 127 -21.26 5.79 18.75
CA ASP A 127 -21.01 5.07 17.50
C ASP A 127 -19.65 4.32 17.49
N GLY A 128 -18.83 4.53 18.51
CA GLY A 128 -17.54 3.86 18.72
C GLY A 128 -16.32 4.72 18.38
N LEU A 129 -15.26 4.09 17.89
CA LEU A 129 -13.98 4.76 17.58
C LEU A 129 -13.66 4.68 16.08
N ASP A 130 -13.18 5.79 15.53
CA ASP A 130 -12.61 5.89 14.19
C ASP A 130 -11.09 5.81 14.28
N ILE A 131 -10.54 4.71 13.75
CA ILE A 131 -9.11 4.49 13.57
C ILE A 131 -8.73 5.02 12.20
N THR A 132 -7.88 6.03 12.14
CA THR A 132 -7.39 6.61 10.89
C THR A 132 -5.90 6.36 10.74
N VAL A 133 -5.49 5.81 9.61
CA VAL A 133 -4.08 5.66 9.22
C VAL A 133 -3.80 6.58 8.06
N PHE A 134 -2.71 7.34 8.16
CA PHE A 134 -2.22 8.27 7.15
C PHE A 134 -0.87 7.79 6.61
N TRP A 135 -0.66 7.93 5.30
CA TRP A 135 0.63 7.69 4.65
C TRP A 135 0.77 8.58 3.41
N LYS A 136 1.99 8.71 2.89
CA LYS A 136 2.22 9.36 1.59
C LYS A 136 2.46 8.35 0.48
N GLU A 137 1.86 8.63 -0.67
CA GLU A 137 2.12 7.93 -1.93
C GLU A 137 2.80 8.88 -2.92
N SER A 138 3.75 8.37 -3.70
CA SER A 138 4.37 9.11 -4.79
C SER A 138 3.55 8.96 -6.08
N ASP A 139 3.38 10.05 -6.82
CA ASP A 139 2.77 10.06 -8.15
C ASP A 139 3.83 10.06 -9.28
N LYS A 140 3.37 10.00 -10.53
CA LYS A 140 4.25 9.92 -11.72
C LYS A 140 5.15 11.14 -11.90
N SER A 141 4.80 12.27 -11.28
CA SER A 141 5.56 13.53 -11.34
C SER A 141 6.62 13.64 -10.24
N GLY A 142 6.72 12.62 -9.37
CA GLY A 142 7.57 12.66 -8.17
C GLY A 142 6.94 13.45 -7.02
N SER A 143 5.70 13.91 -7.16
CA SER A 143 4.98 14.57 -6.08
C SER A 143 4.45 13.54 -5.10
N SER A 144 4.49 13.84 -3.80
CA SER A 144 3.90 12.98 -2.78
C SER A 144 2.54 13.52 -2.34
N LYS A 145 1.53 12.64 -2.28
CA LYS A 145 0.18 12.97 -1.82
C LYS A 145 -0.13 12.16 -0.56
N GLU A 146 -0.66 12.84 0.44
CA GLU A 146 -1.17 12.17 1.63
C GLU A 146 -2.45 11.40 1.29
N LYS A 147 -2.54 10.20 1.84
CA LYS A 147 -3.66 9.28 1.77
C LYS A 147 -4.07 8.89 3.17
N GLN A 148 -5.33 8.53 3.30
CA GLN A 148 -5.88 8.05 4.57
C GLN A 148 -6.78 6.84 4.36
N PHE A 149 -6.81 6.00 5.38
CA PHE A 149 -7.74 4.89 5.52
C PHE A 149 -8.40 4.99 6.88
N ILE A 150 -9.73 4.95 6.92
CA ILE A 150 -10.53 5.06 8.14
C ILE A 150 -11.24 3.73 8.35
N LEU A 151 -11.02 3.14 9.51
CA LEU A 151 -11.74 1.97 10.00
C LEU A 151 -12.56 2.38 11.22
N ARG A 152 -13.88 2.14 11.15
CA ARG A 152 -14.79 2.37 12.28
C ARG A 152 -14.96 1.09 13.10
N VAL A 153 -14.62 1.17 14.37
CA VAL A 153 -14.89 0.14 15.37
C VAL A 153 -16.18 0.51 16.08
N ARG A 154 -17.28 -0.16 15.73
CA ARG A 154 -18.56 -0.02 16.45
C ARG A 154 -18.52 -0.79 17.77
N ASN A 155 -19.27 -0.26 18.73
CA ASN A 155 -19.47 -0.75 20.10
C ASN A 155 -19.32 -2.29 20.22
N ILE A 156 -18.39 -2.71 21.09
CA ILE A 156 -18.06 -4.12 21.40
C ILE A 156 -18.92 -4.61 22.57
#